data_AF-A0A8T5UGB7-F1
#
_entry.id   AF-A0A8T5UGB7-F1
#
_cell.length_a   1.000
_cell.length_b   1.000
_cell.length_c   1.000
_cell.angle_alpha   90.00
_cell.angle_beta   90.00
_cell.angle_gamma   90.00
#
_symmetry.space_group_name_H-M   'P 1'
#
loop_
_entity.id
_entity.type
_entity.pdbx_description
1 polymer ?
#
loop_
_entity_poly.entity_id
_entity_poly.type
_entity_poly.pdbx_seq_one_letter_code
_entity_poly.pdbx_strand_id
1 'polypeptide(L)'
;MSEIQETDKVMRVTAIASGIIAIIEAVLKIMGTELAIWGWGAIGGLVALLLAALVILLGFKPIHYTPVFLGILGVGIIIFGVLIGGIIIIIATILGALT
;
A
#
# COMPACT_ATOMS: atom_id res chain seq x y z
N MET A 1 16.79 -19.76 -9.48
CA MET A 1 16.06 -19.42 -8.24
C MET A 1 14.76 -20.19 -8.26
N SER A 2 14.22 -20.64 -7.13
CA SER A 2 12.89 -21.27 -7.14
C SER A 2 11.84 -20.20 -7.41
N GLU A 3 10.77 -20.51 -8.14
CA GLU A 3 9.69 -19.56 -8.49
C GLU A 3 9.14 -18.83 -7.25
N ILE A 4 9.06 -19.53 -6.11
CA ILE A 4 8.64 -18.99 -4.81
C ILE A 4 9.51 -17.79 -4.37
N GLN A 5 10.83 -17.84 -4.62
CA GLN A 5 11.75 -16.75 -4.25
C GLN A 5 11.64 -15.55 -5.19
N GLU A 6 11.22 -15.76 -6.44
CA GLU A 6 11.05 -14.67 -7.40
C GLU A 6 9.76 -13.91 -7.11
N THR A 7 8.68 -14.62 -6.84
CA THR A 7 7.39 -13.99 -6.53
C THR A 7 7.41 -13.24 -5.19
N ASP A 8 8.14 -13.71 -4.17
CA ASP A 8 8.35 -12.94 -2.92
C ASP A 8 9.10 -11.62 -3.19
N LYS A 9 10.11 -11.63 -4.08
CA LYS A 9 10.80 -10.39 -4.49
C LYS A 9 9.86 -9.45 -5.23
N VAL A 10 9.03 -9.99 -6.13
CA VAL A 10 8.05 -9.18 -6.88
C VAL A 10 7.07 -8.54 -5.90
N MET A 11 6.48 -9.29 -4.96
CA MET A 11 5.60 -8.75 -3.92
C MET A 11 6.27 -7.57 -3.21
N ARG A 12 7.50 -7.74 -2.74
CA ARG A 12 8.23 -6.72 -1.98
C ARG A 12 8.47 -5.46 -2.79
N VAL A 13 8.90 -5.60 -4.05
CA VAL A 13 9.11 -4.46 -4.94
C VAL A 13 7.79 -3.75 -5.23
N THR A 14 6.72 -4.50 -5.51
CA THR A 14 5.38 -3.94 -5.73
C THR A 14 4.85 -3.23 -4.49
N ALA A 15 5.07 -3.76 -3.28
CA ALA A 15 4.69 -3.12 -2.03
C ALA A 15 5.43 -1.78 -1.82
N ILE A 16 6.74 -1.72 -2.09
CA ILE A 16 7.51 -0.47 -1.99
C ILE A 16 7.01 0.55 -3.01
N ALA A 17 6.87 0.16 -4.27
CA ALA A 17 6.43 1.06 -5.35
C ALA A 17 5.02 1.60 -5.08
N SER A 18 4.09 0.73 -4.65
CA SER A 18 2.72 1.12 -4.32
C SER A 18 2.63 1.98 -3.06
N GLY A 19 3.47 1.73 -2.05
CA GLY A 19 3.60 2.59 -0.89
C GLY A 19 4.04 4.01 -1.25
N ILE A 20 4.98 4.17 -2.20
CA ILE A 20 5.39 5.48 -2.71
C ILE A 20 4.23 6.18 -3.43
N ILE A 21 3.50 5.46 -4.27
CA ILE A 21 2.30 6.00 -4.95
C ILE A 21 1.25 6.44 -3.94
N ALA A 22 1.01 5.62 -2.91
CA ALA A 22 0.07 5.94 -1.82
C ALA A 22 0.49 7.19 -1.04
N ILE A 23 1.79 7.40 -0.81
CA ILE A 23 2.31 8.64 -0.21
C ILE A 23 1.98 9.84 -1.10
N ILE A 24 2.24 9.76 -2.41
CA ILE A 24 1.98 10.86 -3.34
C ILE A 24 0.49 11.20 -3.36
N GLU A 25 -0.38 10.20 -3.48
CA GLU A 25 -1.84 10.39 -3.43
C GLU A 25 -2.31 10.98 -2.09
N ALA A 26 -1.74 10.51 -0.96
CA ALA A 26 -2.05 11.05 0.37
C ALA A 26 -1.66 12.53 0.50
N VAL A 27 -0.50 12.92 -0.02
CA VAL A 27 -0.04 14.32 -0.04
C VAL A 27 -0.96 15.18 -0.91
N LEU A 28 -1.30 14.73 -2.12
CA LEU A 28 -2.25 15.44 -2.98
C LEU A 28 -3.60 15.65 -2.28
N LYS A 29 -4.10 14.60 -1.61
CA LYS A 29 -5.34 14.69 -0.82
C LYS A 29 -5.26 15.74 0.29
N ILE A 30 -4.14 15.80 1.02
CA ILE A 30 -3.92 16.83 2.05
C ILE A 30 -3.93 18.23 1.44
N MET A 31 -3.42 18.38 0.21
CA MET A 31 -3.45 19.64 -0.53
C MET A 31 -4.84 19.97 -1.13
N GLY A 32 -5.84 19.12 -0.92
CA GLY A 32 -7.19 19.28 -1.45
C GLY A 32 -7.34 18.87 -2.92
N THR A 33 -6.32 18.22 -3.49
CA THR A 33 -6.37 17.66 -4.84
C THR A 33 -6.54 16.15 -4.75
N GLU A 34 -7.75 15.65 -4.96
CA GLU A 34 -8.04 14.22 -4.88
C GLU A 34 -8.52 13.66 -6.21
N LEU A 35 -8.00 12.48 -6.56
CA LEU A 35 -8.43 11.71 -7.74
C LEU A 35 -9.89 11.24 -7.63
N ALA A 36 -10.37 11.04 -6.41
CA ALA A 36 -11.75 10.67 -6.11
C ALA A 36 -12.22 11.38 -4.84
N ILE A 37 -13.45 11.91 -4.87
CA ILE A 37 -14.07 12.63 -3.76
C ILE A 37 -14.67 11.62 -2.78
N TRP A 38 -13.83 11.00 -1.96
CA TRP A 38 -14.26 10.14 -0.85
C TRP A 38 -13.29 10.17 0.33
N GLY A 39 -13.74 9.68 1.48
CA GLY A 39 -12.90 9.54 2.67
C GLY A 39 -12.97 10.76 3.58
N TRP A 40 -11.92 10.99 4.36
CA TRP A 40 -11.95 11.89 5.52
C TRP A 40 -11.16 13.19 5.29
N GLY A 41 -11.07 13.63 4.03
CA GLY A 41 -10.31 14.82 3.62
C GLY A 41 -8.83 14.76 4.03
N ALA A 42 -8.29 15.88 4.50
CA ALA A 42 -6.88 15.98 4.92
C ALA A 42 -6.51 15.05 6.09
N ILE A 43 -7.44 14.80 7.03
CA ILE A 43 -7.21 13.86 8.14
C ILE A 43 -7.04 12.44 7.60
N GLY A 44 -7.89 12.04 6.65
CA GLY A 44 -7.74 10.76 5.94
C GLY A 44 -6.40 10.67 5.22
N GLY A 45 -5.97 11.76 4.55
CA GLY A 45 -4.66 11.83 3.92
C GLY A 45 -3.50 11.63 4.90
N LEU A 46 -3.53 12.26 6.08
CA LEU A 46 -2.49 12.08 7.10
C LEU A 46 -2.41 10.64 7.63
N VAL A 47 -3.56 10.00 7.87
CA VAL A 47 -3.60 8.60 8.31
C VAL A 47 -3.08 7.69 7.18
N ALA A 48 -3.53 7.90 5.94
CA ALA A 48 -3.06 7.14 4.79
C ALA A 48 -1.53 7.27 4.58
N LEU A 49 -0.96 8.44 4.87
CA LEU A 49 0.50 8.68 4.85
C LEU A 49 1.24 7.75 5.81
N LEU A 50 0.75 7.63 7.05
CA LEU A 50 1.33 6.74 8.06
C LEU A 50 1.20 5.26 7.63
N LEU A 51 0.03 4.87 7.12
CA LEU A 51 -0.18 3.51 6.62
C LEU A 51 0.72 3.19 5.42
N ALA A 52 0.91 4.14 4.50
CA ALA A 52 1.78 3.97 3.34
C ALA A 52 3.25 3.82 3.77
N ALA A 53 3.70 4.53 4.80
CA ALA A 53 5.03 4.33 5.37
C ALA A 53 5.22 2.92 5.94
N LEU A 54 4.19 2.36 6.61
CA LEU A 54 4.22 0.98 7.10
C LEU A 54 4.29 -0.05 5.96
N VAL A 55 3.57 0.19 4.87
CA VAL A 55 3.62 -0.66 3.67
C VAL A 55 5.03 -0.71 3.09
N ILE A 56 5.70 0.45 2.98
CA ILE A 56 7.09 0.53 2.51
C ILE A 56 8.02 -0.24 3.45
N LEU A 57 7.84 -0.07 4.76
CA LEU A 57 8.64 -0.77 5.77
C LEU A 57 8.53 -2.29 5.63
N LEU A 58 7.31 -2.80 5.42
CA LEU A 58 7.05 -4.23 5.19
C LEU A 58 7.68 -4.74 3.89
N GLY A 59 7.71 -3.93 2.83
CA GLY A 59 8.42 -4.29 1.60
C GLY A 59 9.94 -4.43 1.80
N PHE A 60 10.55 -3.50 2.54
CA PHE A 60 11.99 -3.58 2.87
C PHE A 60 12.30 -4.75 3.79
N LYS A 61 11.55 -4.90 4.87
CA LYS A 61 11.76 -5.93 5.89
C LYS A 61 10.48 -6.77 6.06
N PRO A 62 10.28 -7.77 5.20
CA PRO A 62 9.12 -8.64 5.31
C PRO A 62 9.18 -9.46 6.61
N ILE A 63 8.02 -9.66 7.20
CA ILE A 63 7.73 -10.57 8.31
C ILE A 63 6.90 -11.76 7.82
N HIS A 64 6.71 -12.78 8.66
CA HIS A 64 6.05 -14.03 8.27
C HIS A 64 4.64 -13.83 7.69
N TYR A 65 3.88 -12.86 8.19
CA TYR A 65 2.52 -12.56 7.75
C TYR A 65 2.43 -11.32 6.84
N THR A 66 3.52 -10.97 6.13
CA THR A 66 3.57 -9.76 5.29
C THR A 66 2.40 -9.64 4.32
N PRO A 67 1.99 -10.68 3.57
CA PRO A 67 0.85 -10.58 2.66
C PRO A 67 -0.43 -10.15 3.38
N VAL A 68 -0.73 -10.75 4.54
CA VAL A 68 -1.93 -10.42 5.33
C VAL A 68 -1.89 -8.97 5.81
N PHE A 69 -0.73 -8.51 6.31
CA PHE A 69 -0.58 -7.12 6.74
C PHE A 69 -0.69 -6.14 5.59
N LEU A 70 -0.08 -6.44 4.43
CA LEU A 70 -0.25 -5.63 3.22
C LEU A 70 -1.73 -5.52 2.83
N GLY A 71 -2.50 -6.62 2.94
CA GLY A 71 -3.93 -6.61 2.64
C GLY A 71 -4.71 -5.68 3.55
N ILE A 72 -4.49 -5.79 4.87
CA ILE A 72 -5.16 -4.94 5.86
C ILE A 72 -4.78 -3.47 5.64
N LEU A 73 -3.50 -3.18 5.41
CA LEU A 73 -3.02 -1.82 5.18
C LEU A 73 -3.56 -1.24 3.86
N GLY A 74 -3.60 -2.04 2.79
CA GLY A 74 -4.16 -1.64 1.50
C GLY A 74 -5.64 -1.30 1.60
N VAL A 75 -6.43 -2.13 2.29
CA VAL A 75 -7.86 -1.83 2.56
C VAL A 75 -7.99 -0.55 3.39
N GLY A 76 -7.18 -0.39 4.44
CA GLY A 76 -7.16 0.82 5.26
C GLY A 76 -6.88 2.08 4.44
N ILE A 77 -5.85 2.05 3.58
CA ILE A 77 -5.45 3.16 2.70
C ILE A 77 -6.61 3.56 1.77
N ILE A 78 -7.33 2.58 1.20
CA ILE A 78 -8.52 2.83 0.35
C ILE A 78 -9.62 3.53 1.14
N ILE A 79 -9.95 3.03 2.34
CA ILE A 79 -10.97 3.62 3.23
C ILE A 79 -10.64 5.09 3.54
N PHE A 80 -9.36 5.42 3.70
CA PHE A 80 -8.91 6.78 4.01
C PHE A 80 -8.79 7.72 2.81
N GLY A 81 -9.10 7.26 1.59
CA GLY A 81 -9.17 8.17 0.44
C GLY A 81 -8.02 8.09 -0.55
N VAL A 82 -7.19 7.04 -0.48
CA VAL A 82 -6.04 6.82 -1.36
C VAL A 82 -6.30 5.56 -2.19
N LEU A 83 -6.58 5.74 -3.48
CA LEU A 83 -7.15 4.68 -4.31
C LEU A 83 -6.09 3.87 -5.04
N ILE A 84 -5.28 4.51 -5.90
CA ILE A 84 -4.38 3.80 -6.82
C ILE A 84 -3.31 3.07 -6.01
N GLY A 85 -2.68 3.76 -5.05
CA GLY A 85 -1.71 3.14 -4.15
C GLY A 85 -2.34 1.97 -3.39
N GLY A 86 -3.54 2.17 -2.84
CA GLY A 86 -4.29 1.13 -2.13
C GLY A 86 -4.57 -0.12 -2.97
N ILE A 87 -5.06 0.04 -4.20
CA ILE A 87 -5.33 -1.09 -5.12
C ILE A 87 -4.05 -1.87 -5.43
N ILE A 88 -2.95 -1.18 -5.72
CA ILE A 88 -1.69 -1.88 -6.08
C ILE A 88 -1.15 -2.65 -4.86
N ILE A 89 -1.36 -2.16 -3.63
CA ILE A 89 -1.03 -2.91 -2.40
C ILE A 89 -1.87 -4.19 -2.27
N ILE A 90 -3.15 -4.14 -2.63
CA ILE A 90 -4.00 -5.35 -2.67
C ILE A 90 -3.49 -6.34 -3.73
N ILE A 91 -3.02 -5.86 -4.88
CA ILE A 91 -2.39 -6.72 -5.88
C ILE A 91 -1.12 -7.36 -5.32
N ALA A 92 -0.24 -6.58 -4.66
CA ALA A 92 0.95 -7.09 -4.00
C ALA A 92 0.61 -8.16 -2.95
N THR A 93 -0.48 -7.95 -2.20
CA THR A 93 -0.99 -8.90 -1.22
C THR A 93 -1.37 -10.23 -1.85
N ILE A 94 -2.13 -10.21 -2.95
CA ILE A 94 -2.55 -11.42 -3.65
C ILE A 94 -1.32 -12.15 -4.19
N LEU A 95 -0.36 -11.44 -4.77
CA LEU A 95 0.89 -12.03 -5.26
C LEU A 95 1.66 -12.74 -4.14
N GLY A 96 1.76 -12.13 -2.96
CA GLY A 96 2.42 -12.72 -1.81
C GLY A 96 1.65 -13.83 -1.11
N ALA A 97 0.33 -13.87 -1.24
CA ALA A 97 -0.50 -14.92 -0.65
C ALA A 97 -0.52 -16.21 -1.49
N LEU A 98 -0.14 -16.11 -2.77
CA LEU A 98 -0.09 -17.24 -3.71
C LEU A 98 1.25 -17.99 -3.69
N THR A 99 2.22 -17.53 -2.90
CA THR A 99 3.59 -18.07 -2.77
C THR A 99 3.82 -18.79 -1.46
#